data_AF-A0A6P4YLI1-F1
#
_entry.id   AF-A0A6P4YLI1-F1
#
_cell.length_a   1.000
_cell.length_b   1.000
_cell.length_c   1.000
_cell.angle_alpha   90.00
_cell.angle_beta   90.00
_cell.angle_gamma   90.00
#
_symmetry.space_group_name_H-M   'P 1'
#
loop_
_entity.id
_entity.type
_entity.pdbx_description
1 polymer ?
#
loop_
_entity_poly.entity_id
_entity_poly.type
_entity_poly.pdbx_seq_one_letter_code
_entity_poly.pdbx_strand_id
1 'polypeptide(L)' 'MGKHFGELYKMRHIITYSISPLEQRAFAGYFTKGFPNLLRRAKNRVFRIVPQLVIGYVIYSWATEENARSIRKGFEGPTE' A
#
# COMPACT_ATOMS: atom_id res chain seq x y z
N MET A 1 -31.27 -2.28 13.21
CA MET A 1 -30.60 -2.62 11.94
C MET A 1 -29.93 -3.97 12.11
N GLY A 2 -30.24 -4.94 11.24
CA GLY A 2 -29.87 -6.35 11.36
C GLY A 2 -28.42 -6.59 11.76
N LYS A 3 -28.24 -7.32 12.86
CA LYS A 3 -26.94 -7.73 13.41
C LYS A 3 -26.65 -9.21 13.17
N HIS A 4 -27.65 -9.97 12.72
CA HIS A 4 -27.61 -11.43 12.61
C HIS A 4 -28.05 -11.89 11.23
N PHE A 5 -27.55 -13.07 10.83
CA PHE A 5 -27.98 -13.75 9.62
C PHE A 5 -29.50 -13.96 9.65
N GLY A 6 -30.17 -13.62 8.55
CA GLY A 6 -31.64 -13.63 8.44
C GLY A 6 -32.28 -12.22 8.46
N GLU A 7 -31.66 -11.24 9.12
CA GLU A 7 -32.19 -9.86 9.25
C GLU A 7 -31.34 -8.79 8.56
N LEU A 8 -30.33 -9.20 7.78
CA LEU A 8 -29.32 -8.30 7.21
C LEU A 8 -29.91 -7.35 6.16
N TYR A 9 -30.53 -7.91 5.12
CA TYR A 9 -31.01 -7.14 3.97
C TYR A 9 -32.02 -7.95 3.15
N LYS A 10 -32.95 -7.27 2.47
CA LYS A 10 -33.92 -7.90 1.56
C LYS A 10 -33.35 -7.99 0.14
N MET A 11 -32.70 -9.10 -0.20
CA MET A 11 -32.26 -9.40 -1.58
C MET A 11 -33.31 -10.25 -2.31
N ARG A 12 -33.50 -10.03 -3.62
CA ARG A 12 -34.41 -10.83 -4.47
C ARG A 12 -33.72 -11.19 -5.78
N HIS A 13 -33.92 -12.42 -6.26
CA HIS A 13 -33.50 -12.90 -7.58
C HIS A 13 -32.00 -12.81 -7.89
N ILE A 14 -31.13 -13.16 -6.94
CA ILE A 14 -29.68 -13.30 -7.16
C ILE A 14 -29.32 -14.78 -7.06
N ILE A 15 -28.75 -15.36 -8.11
CA ILE A 15 -28.28 -16.75 -8.14
C ILE A 15 -26.75 -16.73 -8.13
N THR A 16 -26.15 -17.43 -7.17
CA THR A 16 -24.69 -17.55 -7.03
C THR A 16 -24.28 -19.02 -7.15
N TYR A 17 -23.26 -19.29 -7.94
CA TYR A 17 -22.69 -20.63 -8.10
C TYR A 17 -21.35 -20.73 -7.39
N SER A 18 -21.10 -21.88 -6.76
CA SER A 18 -19.83 -22.21 -6.13
C SER A 18 -19.46 -23.65 -6.45
N ILE A 19 -18.15 -23.94 -6.41
CA ILE A 19 -17.58 -25.27 -6.62
C ILE A 19 -16.96 -25.74 -5.30
N SER A 20 -16.96 -27.04 -5.02
CA SER A 20 -16.34 -27.58 -3.81
C SER A 20 -14.85 -27.22 -3.72
N PRO A 21 -14.31 -26.81 -2.55
CA PRO A 21 -12.89 -26.49 -2.41
C PRO A 21 -11.95 -27.64 -2.80
N LEU A 22 -12.39 -28.88 -2.62
CA LEU A 22 -11.61 -30.08 -2.98
C LEU A 22 -11.45 -30.27 -4.49
N GLU A 23 -12.30 -29.62 -5.28
CA GLU A 23 -12.28 -29.63 -6.75
C GLU A 23 -11.57 -28.39 -7.32
N GLN A 24 -11.25 -27.40 -6.47
CA GLN A 24 -10.59 -26.17 -6.87
C GLN A 24 -9.07 -26.23 -6.67
N ARG A 25 -8.34 -25.48 -7.49
CA ARG A 25 -6.90 -25.27 -7.31
C ARG A 25 -6.67 -24.05 -6.43
N ALA A 26 -6.01 -24.23 -5.28
CA ALA A 26 -5.77 -23.15 -4.31
C ALA A 26 -5.03 -21.93 -4.90
N PHE A 27 -4.12 -22.15 -5.85
CA PHE A 27 -3.32 -21.10 -6.50
C PHE A 27 -3.61 -20.98 -8.01
N ALA A 28 -4.89 -21.11 -8.40
CA ALA A 28 -5.29 -20.94 -9.77
C ALA A 28 -4.86 -19.56 -10.33
N GLY A 29 -4.15 -19.57 -11.46
CA GLY A 29 -3.78 -18.33 -12.17
C GLY A 29 -2.79 -17.43 -11.45
N TYR A 30 -1.95 -17.97 -10.55
CA TYR A 30 -0.99 -17.18 -9.77
C TYR A 30 -0.10 -16.26 -10.65
N PHE A 31 0.60 -16.83 -11.65
CA PHE A 31 1.48 -16.06 -12.52
C PHE A 31 0.74 -15.34 -13.66
N THR A 32 -0.35 -15.92 -14.16
CA THR A 32 -1.06 -15.37 -15.35
C THR A 32 -2.05 -14.26 -14.99
N LYS A 33 -2.64 -14.29 -13.80
CA LYS A 33 -3.64 -13.32 -13.34
C LYS A 33 -3.25 -12.66 -12.02
N GLY A 34 -2.74 -13.43 -11.05
CA GLY A 34 -2.37 -12.93 -9.73
C GLY A 34 -1.27 -11.87 -9.80
N PHE A 35 -0.12 -12.23 -10.36
CA PHE A 35 1.04 -11.35 -10.45
C PHE A 35 0.81 -10.08 -11.30
N PRO A 36 0.22 -10.15 -12.50
CA PRO A 36 -0.15 -8.94 -13.25
C PRO A 36 -1.14 -8.05 -12.50
N ASN A 37 -2.09 -8.63 -11.75
CA ASN A 37 -3.03 -7.86 -10.96
C ASN A 37 -2.36 -7.20 -9.74
N LEU A 38 -1.37 -7.84 -9.13
CA LEU A 38 -0.54 -7.26 -8.08
C LEU A 38 0.21 -6.02 -8.60
N LEU A 39 0.89 -6.16 -9.74
CA LEU A 39 1.61 -5.05 -10.37
C LEU A 39 0.67 -3.89 -10.74
N ARG A 40 -0.50 -4.20 -11.31
CA ARG A 40 -1.54 -3.19 -11.58
C ARG A 40 -1.97 -2.45 -10.31
N ARG A 41 -2.20 -3.18 -9.20
CA ARG A 41 -2.58 -2.59 -7.91
C ARG A 41 -1.48 -1.72 -7.32
N ALA A 42 -0.22 -2.16 -7.41
CA ALA A 42 0.93 -1.40 -6.95
C ALA A 42 1.06 -0.09 -7.74
N LYS A 43 1.07 -0.17 -9.08
CA LYS A 43 1.16 0.99 -9.97
C LYS A 43 0.10 2.06 -9.68
N ASN A 44 -1.14 1.63 -9.42
CA ASN A 44 -2.24 2.55 -9.11
C ASN A 44 -2.07 3.31 -7.77
N ARG A 45 -1.23 2.81 -6.86
CA ARG A 45 -0.98 3.42 -5.55
C ARG A 45 0.38 4.12 -5.45
N VAL A 46 1.33 3.77 -6.31
CA VAL A 46 2.71 4.31 -6.30
C VAL A 46 2.72 5.83 -6.19
N PHE A 47 1.98 6.55 -7.04
CA PHE A 47 1.98 8.02 -7.02
C PHE A 47 1.33 8.66 -5.79
N ARG A 48 0.57 7.90 -5.00
CA ARG A 48 0.00 8.42 -3.75
C ARG A 48 0.96 8.27 -2.57
N ILE A 49 1.76 7.20 -2.57
CA ILE A 49 2.59 6.82 -1.43
C ILE A 49 4.05 7.28 -1.64
N VAL A 50 4.60 7.04 -2.83
CA VAL A 50 6.03 7.27 -3.11
C VAL A 50 6.44 8.72 -2.93
N PRO A 51 5.68 9.76 -3.37
CA PRO A 51 6.12 11.14 -3.18
C PRO A 51 6.34 11.50 -1.70
N GLN A 52 5.46 11.03 -0.81
CA GLN A 52 5.56 11.29 0.63
C GLN A 52 6.81 10.62 1.23
N LEU A 53 7.08 9.37 0.83
CA LEU A 53 8.27 8.65 1.26
C LEU A 53 9.56 9.31 0.76
N VAL A 54 9.58 9.77 -0.50
CA VAL A 54 10.74 10.47 -1.09
C VAL A 54 11.00 11.78 -0.36
N ILE A 55 9.95 12.58 -0.11
CA ILE A 55 10.09 13.84 0.64
C ILE A 55 10.65 13.57 2.04
N GLY A 56 10.09 12.59 2.75
CA GLY A 56 10.58 12.21 4.08
C GLY A 56 12.04 11.77 4.06
N TYR A 57 12.45 11.00 3.07
CA TYR A 57 13.83 10.55 2.93
C TYR A 57 14.80 11.70 2.64
N VAL A 58 14.42 12.64 1.75
CA VAL A 58 15.24 13.81 1.42
C VAL A 58 15.42 14.72 2.64
N ILE A 59 14.35 14.96 3.41
CA ILE A 59 14.44 15.75 4.65
C ILE A 59 15.36 15.04 5.65
N TYR A 60 15.22 13.73 5.80
CA TYR A 60 16.05 12.94 6.70
C TYR A 60 17.54 12.99 6.33
N SER A 61 17.88 12.82 5.05
CA SER A 61 19.28 12.87 4.61
C SER A 61 19.87 14.26 4.81
N TRP A 62 19.13 15.30 4.43
CA TRP A 62 19.56 16.69 4.63
C TRP A 62 19.77 17.02 6.10
N ALA A 63 18.81 16.70 6.97
CA ALA A 63 18.91 16.99 8.40
C ALA A 63 20.07 16.25 9.06
N THR A 64 20.35 15.02 8.62
CA THR A 64 21.48 14.22 9.12
C THR A 64 22.81 14.85 8.72
N GLU A 65 22.95 15.27 7.47
CA GLU A 65 24.16 15.94 6.98
C GLU A 65 24.37 17.30 7.64
N GLU A 66 23.32 18.11 7.79
CA GLU A 66 23.39 19.43 8.40
C GLU A 66 23.74 19.34 9.88
N ASN A 67 23.14 18.41 10.62
CA ASN A 67 23.49 18.17 12.02
C ASN A 67 24.96 17.73 12.17
N ALA A 68 25.44 16.88 11.26
CA ALA A 68 26.85 16.46 11.26
C ALA A 68 27.81 17.61 10.92
N ARG A 69 27.38 18.64 10.18
CA ARG A 69 28.16 19.85 9.90
C ARG A 69 28.15 20.80 11.09
N SER A 70 26.99 21.05 11.70
CA SER A 70 26.81 22.04 12.76
C SER A 70 27.55 21.70 14.06
N ILE A 71 27.74 20.42 14.36
CA ILE A 71 28.47 19.95 15.56
C ILE A 71 29.99 20.06 15.37
N ARG A 72 30.50 20.26 14.15
CA ARG A 72 31.95 20.39 13.92
C ARG A 72 32.48 21.71 14.48
N LYS A 73 33.65 21.65 15.11
CA LYS A 73 34.37 22.84 15.59
C LYS A 73 34.73 23.74 14.39
N GLY A 74 34.42 25.03 14.48
CA GLY A 74 34.67 26.00 13.40
C GLY A 74 33.53 26.13 12.38
N PHE A 75 32.33 25.61 12.69
CA PHE A 75 31.15 25.85 11.86
C PHE A 75 30.71 27.31 11.97
N GLU A 76 30.82 28.05 10.86
CA GLU A 76 30.18 29.34 10.67
C GLU A 76 28.78 29.07 10.11
N GLY A 77 27.74 29.43 10.87
CA GLY A 77 26.35 29.24 10.45
C GLY A 77 26.06 29.97 9.14
N PRO A 78 24.91 29.68 8.50
CA PRO A 78 24.54 30.34 7.25
C PRO A 78 24.57 31.87 7.46
N THR A 79 25.42 32.53 6.69
CA THR A 79 25.46 33.99 6.56
C THR A 79 24.30 34.41 5.67
N GLU A 80 23.37 35.20 6.21
CA GLU A 80 22.23 35.77 5.46
C GLU A 80 22.68 36.69 4.33
#